data_AF-A0A2V5XZG2-F1
#
_entry.id   AF-A0A2V5XZG2-F1
#
_cell.length_a   1.000
_cell.length_b   1.000
_cell.length_c   1.000
_cell.angle_alpha   90.00
_cell.angle_beta   90.00
_cell.angle_gamma   90.00
#
_symmetry.space_group_name_H-M   'P 1'
#
loop_
_entity.id
_entity.type
_entity.pdbx_description
1 polymer ?
#
loop_
_entity_poly.entity_id
_entity_poly.type
_entity_poly.pdbx_seq_one_letter_code
_entity_poly.pdbx_strand_id
1 'polypeptide(L)'
;MADIGAADGDLAFFLENQGLSVDVIDNAATNFNRFQGVRILKQALNSSVTIRSVDLDSQFDLPSKKYDAVFLLGALYHLKNPFFVLENLAQRARYCFASTRIAKQTTDGHRLSPYPVAYLLGPRECNDDETNYWIFTDEGLRRLIDRTGWSLLSQVNVGDTANSTPADLDRDERAFVCLRQIDPTLSAAPNPVPPGDNPGKTRISWNGGTVYVSMNGGKEVLFADLREGSKMASWILAGASYEFRLYNSDHTELLAKLTVSKTTQ
;
A
#
# COMPACT_ATOMS: atom_id res chain seq x y z
N MET A 1 -6.10 -12.76 -9.02
CA MET A 1 -6.59 -11.82 -7.99
C MET A 1 -6.29 -12.39 -6.62
N ALA A 2 -6.30 -11.55 -5.58
CA ALA A 2 -6.24 -12.01 -4.19
C ALA A 2 -7.43 -11.46 -3.40
N ASP A 3 -8.06 -12.32 -2.62
CA ASP A 3 -9.06 -11.98 -1.61
C ASP A 3 -8.40 -12.11 -0.24
N ILE A 4 -8.15 -10.98 0.44
CA ILE A 4 -7.33 -10.89 1.64
C ILE A 4 -8.21 -10.49 2.83
N GLY A 5 -8.13 -11.27 3.91
CA GLY A 5 -9.12 -11.23 4.99
C GLY A 5 -10.41 -11.94 4.57
N ALA A 6 -10.27 -12.98 3.74
CA ALA A 6 -11.38 -13.60 3.02
C ALA A 6 -12.39 -14.34 3.92
N ALA A 7 -12.09 -14.57 5.20
CA ALA A 7 -12.92 -15.37 6.10
C ALA A 7 -13.25 -16.75 5.51
N ASP A 8 -14.50 -16.94 5.08
CA ASP A 8 -14.97 -18.18 4.47
C ASP A 8 -14.91 -18.18 2.94
N GLY A 9 -14.39 -17.12 2.31
CA GLY A 9 -14.06 -17.06 0.88
C GLY A 9 -15.23 -16.80 -0.06
N ASP A 10 -16.34 -16.24 0.44
CA ASP A 10 -17.54 -15.94 -0.34
C ASP A 10 -17.25 -15.11 -1.61
N LEU A 11 -16.50 -14.01 -1.45
CA LEU A 11 -16.08 -13.18 -2.57
C LEU A 11 -15.15 -13.93 -3.53
N ALA A 12 -14.16 -14.65 -3.00
CA ALA A 12 -13.25 -15.43 -3.84
C ALA A 12 -13.98 -16.48 -4.70
N PHE A 13 -14.93 -17.22 -4.13
CA PHE A 13 -15.72 -18.19 -4.89
C PHE A 13 -16.61 -17.51 -5.93
N PHE A 14 -17.23 -16.36 -5.58
CA PHE A 14 -17.99 -15.59 -6.55
C PHE A 14 -17.13 -15.14 -7.74
N LEU A 15 -15.95 -14.59 -7.47
CA LEU A 15 -15.00 -14.15 -8.50
C LEU A 15 -14.48 -15.32 -9.34
N GLU A 16 -14.19 -16.47 -8.73
CA GLU A 16 -13.83 -17.68 -9.47
C GLU A 16 -14.95 -18.12 -10.41
N ASN A 17 -16.20 -18.06 -9.97
CA ASN A 17 -17.36 -18.37 -10.81
C ASN A 17 -17.53 -17.38 -11.98
N GLN A 18 -16.89 -16.20 -11.93
CA GLN A 18 -16.79 -15.27 -13.08
C GLN A 18 -15.60 -15.60 -14.01
N GLY A 19 -14.90 -16.72 -13.80
CA GLY A 19 -13.77 -17.16 -14.61
C GLY A 19 -12.42 -16.59 -14.19
N LEU A 20 -12.32 -16.04 -12.97
CA LEU A 20 -11.10 -15.41 -12.48
C LEU A 20 -10.27 -16.37 -11.63
N SER A 21 -8.94 -16.31 -11.74
CA SER A 21 -8.05 -17.03 -10.82
C SER A 21 -7.91 -16.25 -9.51
N VAL A 22 -8.24 -16.86 -8.37
CA VAL A 22 -8.27 -16.18 -7.07
C VAL A 22 -7.49 -16.97 -6.01
N ASP A 23 -6.63 -16.24 -5.29
CA ASP A 23 -6.04 -16.70 -4.03
C ASP A 23 -6.91 -16.21 -2.86
N VAL A 24 -7.36 -17.14 -2.01
CA VAL A 24 -8.00 -16.88 -0.71
C VAL A 24 -6.90 -16.77 0.34
N ILE A 25 -6.81 -15.61 1.00
CA ILE A 25 -5.80 -15.32 2.01
C ILE A 25 -6.49 -14.83 3.28
N ASP A 26 -6.13 -15.45 4.40
CA ASP A 26 -6.55 -15.02 5.74
C ASP A 26 -5.49 -15.47 6.77
N ASN A 27 -5.66 -15.16 8.05
CA ASN A 27 -4.80 -15.64 9.12
C ASN A 27 -5.51 -16.76 9.90
N ALA A 28 -4.98 -17.98 9.87
CA ALA A 28 -5.56 -19.13 10.57
C ALA A 28 -5.70 -18.92 12.08
N ALA A 29 -4.85 -18.07 12.68
CA ALA A 29 -4.86 -17.81 14.12
C ALA A 29 -6.06 -16.95 14.56
N THR A 30 -6.48 -16.00 13.73
CA THR A 30 -7.55 -15.04 14.03
C THR A 30 -8.85 -15.33 13.27
N ASN A 31 -8.82 -16.17 12.24
CA ASN A 31 -10.01 -16.63 11.54
C ASN A 31 -10.92 -17.46 12.46
N PHE A 32 -12.21 -17.12 12.52
CA PHE A 32 -13.19 -17.66 13.47
C PHE A 32 -13.31 -19.18 13.47
N ASN A 33 -13.07 -19.84 12.35
CA ASN A 33 -13.20 -21.30 12.21
C ASN A 33 -11.92 -21.98 11.69
N ARG A 34 -10.77 -21.27 11.71
CA ARG A 34 -9.46 -21.79 11.26
C ARG A 34 -9.51 -22.35 9.83
N PHE A 35 -10.19 -21.64 8.93
CA PHE A 35 -10.43 -22.03 7.54
C PHE A 35 -11.25 -23.33 7.36
N GLN A 36 -12.05 -23.75 8.34
CA GLN A 36 -12.95 -24.89 8.14
C GLN A 36 -14.06 -24.55 7.14
N GLY A 37 -14.68 -23.37 7.28
CA GLY A 37 -15.79 -22.95 6.40
C GLY A 37 -15.36 -22.85 4.94
N VAL A 38 -14.28 -22.10 4.65
CA VAL A 38 -13.78 -22.00 3.27
C VAL A 38 -13.38 -23.35 2.66
N ARG A 39 -12.86 -24.31 3.44
CA ARG A 39 -12.48 -25.64 2.91
C ARG A 39 -13.71 -26.46 2.57
N ILE A 40 -14.76 -26.38 3.40
CA ILE A 40 -16.05 -27.03 3.13
C ILE A 40 -16.68 -26.44 1.87
N LEU A 41 -16.72 -25.11 1.75
CA LEU A 41 -17.25 -24.43 0.57
C LEU A 41 -16.45 -24.77 -0.69
N LYS A 42 -15.12 -24.78 -0.61
CA LYS A 42 -14.25 -25.17 -1.73
C LYS A 42 -14.59 -26.58 -2.25
N GLN A 43 -14.80 -27.54 -1.35
CA GLN A 43 -15.19 -28.90 -1.73
C GLN A 43 -16.60 -28.94 -2.34
N ALA A 44 -17.57 -28.29 -1.70
CA ALA A 44 -18.96 -28.27 -2.15
C ALA A 44 -19.15 -27.61 -3.52
N LEU A 45 -18.36 -26.58 -3.80
CA LEU A 45 -18.40 -25.84 -5.07
C LEU A 45 -17.47 -26.44 -6.14
N ASN A 46 -16.74 -27.52 -5.84
CA ASN A 46 -15.69 -28.08 -6.69
C ASN A 46 -14.70 -27.00 -7.19
N SER A 47 -14.35 -26.10 -6.28
CA SER A 47 -13.59 -24.89 -6.57
C SER A 47 -12.09 -25.15 -6.68
N SER A 48 -11.41 -24.38 -7.52
CA SER A 48 -9.96 -24.41 -7.75
C SER A 48 -9.17 -23.36 -6.96
N VAL A 49 -9.82 -22.42 -6.26
CA VAL A 49 -9.14 -21.33 -5.50
C VAL A 49 -8.03 -21.83 -4.58
N THR A 50 -6.92 -21.08 -4.50
CA THR A 50 -5.82 -21.46 -3.61
C THR A 50 -6.04 -20.85 -2.24
N ILE A 51 -6.10 -21.67 -1.18
CA ILE A 51 -6.30 -21.18 0.20
C ILE A 51 -4.94 -21.11 0.91
N ARG A 52 -4.61 -19.95 1.49
CA ARG A 52 -3.33 -19.70 2.15
C ARG A 52 -3.52 -18.95 3.46
N SER A 53 -2.86 -19.45 4.51
CA SER A 53 -2.73 -18.73 5.77
C SER A 53 -1.55 -17.78 5.69
N VAL A 54 -1.78 -16.49 5.89
CA VAL A 54 -0.75 -15.45 5.91
C VAL A 54 -1.01 -14.49 7.07
N ASP A 55 0.01 -14.26 7.90
CA ASP A 55 -0.04 -13.25 8.96
C ASP A 55 0.53 -11.92 8.44
N LEU A 56 -0.36 -10.98 8.16
CA LEU A 56 -0.02 -9.67 7.61
C LEU A 56 0.62 -8.70 8.61
N ASP A 57 0.58 -9.01 9.92
CA ASP A 57 1.26 -8.22 10.96
C ASP A 57 2.73 -8.62 11.14
N SER A 58 3.17 -9.67 10.44
CA SER A 58 4.56 -10.13 10.40
C SER A 58 5.19 -9.88 9.03
N GLN A 59 6.47 -10.19 8.85
CA GLN A 59 7.01 -10.24 7.48
C GLN A 59 6.32 -11.37 6.71
N PHE A 60 5.68 -11.02 5.60
CA PHE A 60 4.91 -11.98 4.80
C PHE A 60 5.35 -11.98 3.33
N ASP A 61 5.15 -13.12 2.68
CA ASP A 61 5.10 -13.22 1.22
C ASP A 61 3.70 -13.63 0.80
N LEU A 62 3.31 -13.24 -0.41
CA LEU A 62 2.04 -13.64 -1.00
C LEU A 62 2.25 -14.82 -1.96
N PRO A 63 1.22 -15.64 -2.21
CA PRO A 63 1.34 -16.81 -3.07
C PRO A 63 1.81 -16.46 -4.49
N SER A 64 1.36 -15.32 -5.02
CA SER A 64 1.77 -14.80 -6.32
C SER A 64 2.63 -13.54 -6.15
N LYS A 65 3.62 -13.37 -7.05
CA LYS A 65 4.50 -12.19 -7.04
C LYS A 65 3.80 -10.92 -7.53
N LYS A 66 2.80 -11.05 -8.41
CA LYS A 66 2.00 -9.94 -8.92
C LYS A 66 0.52 -10.35 -9.01
N TYR A 67 -0.37 -9.38 -8.83
CA TYR A 67 -1.81 -9.47 -8.94
C TYR A 67 -2.34 -8.32 -9.79
N ASP A 68 -3.34 -8.58 -10.64
CA ASP A 68 -4.05 -7.49 -11.32
C ASP A 68 -4.91 -6.69 -10.34
N ALA A 69 -5.58 -7.38 -9.40
CA ALA A 69 -6.40 -6.78 -8.37
C ALA A 69 -6.31 -7.56 -7.06
N VAL A 70 -6.33 -6.83 -5.94
CA VAL A 70 -6.47 -7.37 -4.59
C VAL A 70 -7.67 -6.76 -3.90
N PHE A 71 -8.34 -7.56 -3.07
CA PHE A 71 -9.46 -7.15 -2.22
C PHE A 71 -9.01 -7.25 -0.77
N LEU A 72 -9.05 -6.14 -0.03
CA LEU A 72 -8.73 -6.02 1.40
C LEU A 72 -9.95 -5.40 2.10
N LEU A 73 -11.05 -6.15 2.09
CA LEU A 73 -12.34 -5.64 2.52
C LEU A 73 -12.58 -6.00 3.99
N GLY A 74 -12.78 -4.98 4.83
CA GLY A 74 -13.07 -5.17 6.25
C GLY A 74 -11.89 -5.61 7.10
N ALA A 75 -10.67 -5.66 6.57
CA ALA A 75 -9.48 -6.10 7.30
C ALA A 75 -8.54 -4.96 7.72
N LEU A 76 -8.60 -3.80 7.06
CA LEU A 76 -7.57 -2.75 7.22
C LEU A 76 -7.47 -2.20 8.66
N TYR A 77 -8.59 -2.07 9.36
CA TYR A 77 -8.61 -1.59 10.75
C TYR A 77 -8.22 -2.64 11.79
N HIS A 78 -8.11 -3.91 11.39
CA HIS A 78 -7.62 -5.00 12.23
C HIS A 78 -6.09 -5.17 12.18
N LEU A 79 -5.41 -4.49 11.25
CA LEU A 79 -3.97 -4.60 11.06
C LEU A 79 -3.22 -3.62 11.97
N LYS A 80 -2.21 -4.10 12.70
CA LYS A 80 -1.39 -3.24 13.57
C LYS A 80 -0.60 -2.21 12.77
N ASN A 81 -0.13 -2.59 11.58
CA ASN A 81 0.64 -1.72 10.70
C ASN A 81 0.03 -1.63 9.29
N PRO A 82 -1.00 -0.77 9.12
CA PRO A 82 -1.65 -0.62 7.82
C PRO A 82 -0.72 0.01 6.75
N PHE A 83 0.29 0.80 7.15
CA PHE A 83 1.29 1.31 6.22
C PHE A 83 2.07 0.17 5.56
N PHE A 84 2.61 -0.73 6.37
CA PHE A 84 3.41 -1.85 5.88
C PHE A 84 2.61 -2.73 4.92
N VAL A 85 1.36 -3.04 5.24
CA VAL A 85 0.51 -3.88 4.38
C VAL A 85 0.19 -3.17 3.07
N LEU A 86 -0.26 -1.92 3.10
CA LEU A 86 -0.61 -1.18 1.88
C LEU A 86 0.60 -0.94 0.97
N GLU A 87 1.78 -0.64 1.52
CA GLU A 87 3.03 -0.51 0.76
C GLU A 87 3.43 -1.83 0.10
N ASN A 88 3.34 -2.95 0.83
CA ASN A 88 3.63 -4.27 0.28
C ASN A 88 2.66 -4.65 -0.85
N LEU A 89 1.38 -4.32 -0.70
CA LEU A 89 0.39 -4.55 -1.75
C LEU A 89 0.64 -3.66 -2.96
N ALA A 90 1.05 -2.40 -2.79
CA ALA A 90 1.36 -1.50 -3.91
C ALA A 90 2.50 -2.04 -4.80
N GLN A 91 3.43 -2.79 -4.23
CA GLN A 91 4.51 -3.42 -5.01
C GLN A 91 4.04 -4.66 -5.79
N ARG A 92 2.92 -5.26 -5.39
CA ARG A 92 2.45 -6.56 -5.87
C ARG A 92 1.15 -6.48 -6.64
N ALA A 93 0.41 -5.38 -6.60
CA ALA A 93 -0.92 -5.29 -7.18
C ALA A 93 -1.12 -4.00 -7.97
N ARG A 94 -1.78 -4.10 -9.14
CA ARG A 94 -2.12 -2.94 -9.97
C ARG A 94 -3.33 -2.17 -9.41
N TYR A 95 -4.33 -2.88 -8.91
CA TYR A 95 -5.51 -2.33 -8.26
C TYR A 95 -5.71 -2.91 -6.85
N CYS A 96 -6.20 -2.08 -5.94
CA CYS A 96 -6.60 -2.51 -4.60
C CYS A 96 -8.01 -1.98 -4.28
N PHE A 97 -8.91 -2.89 -3.92
CA PHE A 97 -10.23 -2.57 -3.39
C PHE A 97 -10.15 -2.79 -1.89
N ALA A 98 -10.16 -1.71 -1.11
CA ALA A 98 -10.05 -1.78 0.34
C ALA A 98 -11.30 -1.23 1.01
N SER A 99 -11.62 -1.75 2.20
CA SER A 99 -12.61 -1.12 3.05
C SER A 99 -12.22 -1.13 4.52
N THR A 100 -12.69 -0.13 5.23
CA THR A 100 -12.42 0.06 6.65
C THR A 100 -13.55 0.81 7.33
N ARG A 101 -13.65 0.67 8.65
CA ARG A 101 -14.48 1.56 9.48
C ARG A 101 -13.87 2.96 9.51
N ILE A 102 -14.74 3.97 9.50
CA ILE A 102 -14.40 5.38 9.65
C ILE A 102 -15.35 6.05 10.65
N ALA A 103 -14.95 7.21 11.19
CA ALA A 103 -15.79 7.98 12.11
C ALA A 103 -15.72 9.49 11.82
N LYS A 104 -16.85 10.18 11.97
CA LYS A 104 -16.93 11.66 11.88
C LYS A 104 -16.68 12.36 13.21
N GLN A 105 -16.95 11.69 14.31
CA GLN A 105 -16.86 12.25 15.66
C GLN A 105 -16.45 11.21 16.70
N THR A 106 -15.99 11.65 17.85
CA THR A 106 -15.77 10.80 19.02
C THR A 106 -17.10 10.35 19.64
N THR A 107 -17.04 9.37 20.55
CA THR A 107 -18.22 8.83 21.26
C THR A 107 -18.98 9.90 22.05
N ASP A 108 -18.29 10.90 22.58
CA ASP A 108 -18.85 12.06 23.30
C ASP A 108 -19.23 13.24 22.37
N GLY A 109 -19.11 13.07 21.06
CA GLY A 109 -19.64 14.01 20.06
C GLY A 109 -18.68 15.11 19.60
N HIS A 110 -17.39 15.03 19.94
CA HIS A 110 -16.40 15.95 19.38
C HIS A 110 -16.10 15.60 17.92
N ARG A 111 -16.23 16.59 17.04
CA ARG A 111 -15.96 16.40 15.60
C ARG A 111 -14.50 16.07 15.34
N LEU A 112 -14.27 15.00 14.59
CA LEU A 112 -12.95 14.59 14.10
C LEU A 112 -12.66 15.16 12.72
N SER A 113 -13.63 15.16 11.80
CA SER A 113 -13.47 15.83 10.50
C SER A 113 -13.46 17.36 10.65
N PRO A 114 -12.65 18.10 9.85
CA PRO A 114 -11.90 17.63 8.68
C PRO A 114 -10.45 17.19 9.00
N TYR A 115 -10.16 16.83 10.25
CA TYR A 115 -8.79 16.50 10.64
C TYR A 115 -8.42 15.07 10.24
N PRO A 116 -7.17 14.83 9.83
CA PRO A 116 -6.67 13.52 9.42
C PRO A 116 -6.28 12.69 10.65
N VAL A 117 -7.29 12.11 11.30
CA VAL A 117 -7.15 11.38 12.57
C VAL A 117 -7.17 9.87 12.32
N ALA A 118 -6.34 9.16 13.07
CA ALA A 118 -6.47 7.73 13.31
C ALA A 118 -6.74 7.54 14.81
N TYR A 119 -7.95 7.13 15.13
CA TYR A 119 -8.37 6.79 16.49
C TYR A 119 -7.86 5.39 16.82
N LEU A 120 -7.09 5.26 17.89
CA LEU A 120 -6.62 3.98 18.41
C LEU A 120 -7.64 3.44 19.40
N LEU A 121 -8.29 2.33 19.06
CA LEU A 121 -9.30 1.70 19.89
C LEU A 121 -8.69 1.03 21.13
N GLY A 122 -9.45 1.02 22.22
CA GLY A 122 -9.22 0.10 23.32
C GLY A 122 -9.54 -1.35 22.92
N PRO A 123 -8.95 -2.38 23.58
CA PRO A 123 -9.04 -3.79 23.14
C PRO A 123 -10.45 -4.39 23.07
N ARG A 124 -11.48 -3.76 23.64
CA ARG A 124 -12.86 -4.26 23.59
C ARG A 124 -13.85 -3.16 23.27
N GLU A 125 -13.34 -2.01 22.83
CA GLU A 125 -14.14 -0.80 22.67
C GLU A 125 -15.14 -0.97 21.53
N CYS A 126 -14.72 -1.53 20.40
CA CYS A 126 -15.57 -1.82 19.26
C CYS A 126 -15.90 -3.32 19.22
N ASN A 127 -17.19 -3.65 19.28
CA ASN A 127 -17.75 -5.01 19.12
C ASN A 127 -17.23 -6.08 20.11
N ASP A 128 -16.66 -5.69 21.26
CA ASP A 128 -15.96 -6.59 22.19
C ASP A 128 -14.90 -7.46 21.49
N ASP A 129 -14.24 -6.89 20.47
CA ASP A 129 -13.29 -7.58 19.61
C ASP A 129 -11.89 -6.96 19.71
N GLU A 130 -10.96 -7.73 20.26
CA GLU A 130 -9.56 -7.36 20.54
C GLU A 130 -8.66 -7.30 19.32
N THR A 131 -9.18 -7.68 18.16
CA THR A 131 -8.46 -7.56 16.89
C THR A 131 -8.63 -6.18 16.25
N ASN A 132 -9.47 -5.30 16.82
CA ASN A 132 -9.69 -3.95 16.32
C ASN A 132 -8.63 -2.95 16.82
N TYR A 133 -7.95 -2.26 15.91
CA TYR A 133 -6.95 -1.25 16.27
C TYR A 133 -7.35 0.18 15.86
N TRP A 134 -7.81 0.38 14.63
CA TRP A 134 -7.86 1.73 14.06
C TRP A 134 -9.25 2.14 13.59
N ILE A 135 -9.68 3.35 13.92
CA ILE A 135 -10.79 4.01 13.19
C ILE A 135 -10.25 5.29 12.58
N PHE A 136 -10.39 5.45 11.27
CA PHE A 136 -9.89 6.62 10.57
C PHE A 136 -10.98 7.67 10.39
N THR A 137 -10.61 8.94 10.27
CA THR A 137 -11.46 9.89 9.52
C THR A 137 -11.24 9.68 8.01
N ASP A 138 -12.11 10.23 7.17
CA ASP A 138 -11.88 10.26 5.72
C ASP A 138 -10.53 10.89 5.37
N GLU A 139 -10.18 11.99 6.03
CA GLU A 139 -8.91 12.67 5.82
C GLU A 139 -7.72 11.84 6.32
N GLY A 140 -7.91 11.05 7.38
CA GLY A 140 -6.91 10.11 7.90
C GLY A 140 -6.66 8.96 6.93
N LEU A 141 -7.74 8.36 6.41
CA LEU A 141 -7.69 7.27 5.43
C LEU A 141 -7.04 7.74 4.13
N ARG A 142 -7.43 8.90 3.60
CA ARG A 142 -6.80 9.50 2.39
C ARG A 142 -5.31 9.71 2.60
N ARG A 143 -4.90 10.24 3.75
CA ARG A 143 -3.49 10.46 4.07
C ARG A 143 -2.68 9.17 4.18
N LEU A 144 -3.28 8.11 4.73
CA LEU A 144 -2.67 6.79 4.75
C LEU A 144 -2.46 6.26 3.32
N ILE A 145 -3.48 6.36 2.46
CA ILE A 145 -3.43 5.93 1.06
C ILE A 145 -2.34 6.70 0.27
N ASP A 146 -2.33 8.03 0.38
CA ASP A 146 -1.39 8.90 -0.35
C ASP A 146 0.08 8.56 -0.04
N ARG A 147 0.35 8.05 1.17
CA ARG A 147 1.70 7.72 1.64
C ARG A 147 2.13 6.29 1.32
N THR A 148 1.24 5.44 0.84
CA THR A 148 1.49 3.99 0.71
C THR A 148 1.63 3.53 -0.74
N GLY A 149 1.78 4.48 -1.68
CA GLY A 149 2.01 4.17 -3.09
C GLY A 149 0.76 3.96 -3.93
N TRP A 150 -0.38 4.42 -3.42
CA TRP A 150 -1.68 4.29 -4.05
C TRP A 150 -2.23 5.65 -4.45
N SER A 151 -2.90 5.72 -5.60
CA SER A 151 -3.81 6.81 -5.96
C SER A 151 -5.25 6.38 -5.72
N LEU A 152 -6.01 7.20 -4.99
CA LEU A 152 -7.44 7.00 -4.79
C LEU A 152 -8.20 7.33 -6.09
N LEU A 153 -8.86 6.32 -6.67
CA LEU A 153 -9.70 6.50 -7.87
C LEU A 153 -11.13 6.86 -7.52
N SER A 154 -11.71 6.18 -6.51
CA SER A 154 -13.06 6.44 -6.05
C SER A 154 -13.23 5.99 -4.60
N GLN A 155 -14.21 6.59 -3.93
CA GLN A 155 -14.60 6.24 -2.57
C GLN A 155 -16.12 6.29 -2.43
N VAL A 156 -16.69 5.32 -1.72
CA VAL A 156 -18.10 5.31 -1.30
C VAL A 156 -18.14 5.05 0.20
N ASN A 157 -18.95 5.84 0.91
CA ASN A 157 -19.20 5.64 2.34
C ASN A 157 -20.61 5.06 2.52
N VAL A 158 -20.74 4.07 3.41
CA VAL A 158 -22.00 3.38 3.71
C VAL A 158 -22.19 3.34 5.22
N GLY A 159 -23.41 3.58 5.71
CA GLY A 159 -23.74 3.63 7.14
C GLY A 159 -24.19 5.03 7.57
N ASP A 160 -23.92 5.40 8.82
CA ASP A 160 -24.20 6.75 9.34
C ASP A 160 -23.16 7.76 8.86
N THR A 161 -23.33 8.27 7.64
CA THR A 161 -22.38 9.24 7.05
C THR A 161 -22.44 10.64 7.69
N ALA A 162 -23.33 10.87 8.65
CA ALA A 162 -23.52 12.17 9.30
C ALA A 162 -22.88 12.22 10.69
N ASN A 163 -23.10 11.20 11.52
CA ASN A 163 -22.73 11.23 12.94
C ASN A 163 -22.01 9.95 13.41
N SER A 164 -21.34 9.23 12.51
CA SER A 164 -20.62 8.01 12.85
C SER A 164 -19.61 8.20 13.96
N THR A 165 -19.52 7.17 14.81
CA THR A 165 -18.59 7.11 15.94
C THR A 165 -17.69 5.87 15.82
N PRO A 166 -16.58 5.79 16.59
CA PRO A 166 -15.61 4.70 16.44
C PRO A 166 -16.18 3.29 16.72
N ALA A 167 -17.13 3.19 17.66
CA ALA A 167 -17.48 1.90 18.26
C ALA A 167 -18.99 1.56 18.27
N ASP A 168 -19.88 2.56 18.20
CA ASP A 168 -21.32 2.33 18.25
C ASP A 168 -21.81 1.63 16.98
N LEU A 169 -22.47 0.48 17.13
CA LEU A 169 -22.99 -0.31 16.02
C LEU A 169 -24.09 0.43 15.24
N ASP A 170 -24.92 1.22 15.93
CA ASP A 170 -25.98 1.99 15.30
C ASP A 170 -25.44 3.25 14.60
N ARG A 171 -24.15 3.54 14.78
CA ARG A 171 -23.43 4.66 14.16
C ARG A 171 -22.20 4.20 13.39
N ASP A 172 -22.23 2.98 12.85
CA ASP A 172 -21.17 2.47 11.97
C ASP A 172 -21.16 3.24 10.65
N GLU A 173 -19.96 3.57 10.18
CA GLU A 173 -19.73 4.03 8.81
C GLU A 173 -18.50 3.31 8.25
N ARG A 174 -18.62 2.86 7.01
CA ARG A 174 -17.56 2.15 6.29
C ARG A 174 -17.22 2.89 5.02
N ALA A 175 -15.94 3.13 4.82
CA ALA A 175 -15.41 3.59 3.55
C ALA A 175 -14.99 2.39 2.70
N PHE A 176 -15.43 2.38 1.44
CA PHE A 176 -14.95 1.49 0.38
C PHE A 176 -14.18 2.32 -0.62
N VAL A 177 -12.92 1.96 -0.88
CA VAL A 177 -12.02 2.68 -1.77
C VAL A 177 -11.55 1.80 -2.93
N CYS A 178 -11.47 2.39 -4.12
CA CYS A 178 -10.82 1.81 -5.28
C CYS A 178 -9.49 2.55 -5.50
N LEU A 179 -8.39 1.80 -5.45
CA LEU A 179 -7.04 2.33 -5.51
C LEU A 179 -6.31 1.81 -6.74
N ARG A 180 -5.44 2.65 -7.31
CA ARG A 180 -4.51 2.27 -8.39
C ARG A 180 -3.08 2.49 -7.93
N GLN A 181 -2.22 1.53 -8.22
CA GLN A 181 -0.79 1.65 -7.95
C GLN A 181 -0.21 2.88 -8.66
N ILE A 182 0.60 3.66 -7.95
CA ILE A 182 1.40 4.73 -8.57
C ILE A 182 2.64 4.11 -9.22
N ASP A 183 2.82 4.38 -10.51
CA ASP A 183 3.99 3.93 -11.25
C ASP A 183 5.28 4.54 -10.65
N PRO A 184 6.36 3.74 -10.49
CA PRO A 184 7.63 4.26 -10.03
C PRO A 184 8.16 5.37 -10.95
N THR A 185 8.73 6.42 -10.36
CA THR A 185 9.30 7.53 -11.13
C THR A 185 10.69 7.87 -10.64
N LEU A 186 11.55 8.28 -11.58
CA LEU A 186 12.89 8.78 -11.32
C LEU A 186 13.16 9.92 -12.30
N SER A 187 13.52 11.09 -11.78
CA SER A 187 13.81 12.26 -12.60
C SER A 187 14.99 13.06 -12.04
N ALA A 188 15.61 13.87 -12.89
CA ALA A 188 16.74 14.73 -12.56
C ALA A 188 16.54 16.10 -13.20
N ALA A 189 16.72 17.18 -12.41
CA ALA A 189 16.58 18.55 -12.90
C ALA A 189 17.62 19.50 -12.26
N PRO A 190 18.46 20.19 -13.05
CA PRO A 190 18.59 20.10 -14.51
C PRO A 190 19.23 18.78 -14.97
N ASN A 191 18.86 18.30 -16.16
CA ASN A 191 19.52 17.20 -16.86
C ASN A 191 19.43 17.43 -18.39
N PRO A 192 20.54 17.68 -19.11
CA PRO A 192 21.92 17.72 -18.60
C PRO A 192 22.16 18.89 -17.66
N VAL A 193 23.18 18.77 -16.80
CA VAL A 193 23.58 19.85 -15.90
C VAL A 193 24.30 20.94 -16.70
N PRO A 194 24.01 22.25 -16.47
CA PRO A 194 24.66 23.34 -17.18
C PRO A 194 26.19 23.35 -17.06
N PRO A 195 26.91 23.87 -18.08
CA PRO A 195 28.37 24.00 -18.04
C PRO A 195 28.84 24.99 -16.97
N GLY A 196 30.10 24.88 -16.57
CA GLY A 196 30.76 25.78 -15.61
C GLY A 196 32.00 25.15 -14.98
N ASP A 197 32.79 25.91 -14.25
CA ASP A 197 34.08 25.41 -13.72
C ASP A 197 33.92 24.53 -12.46
N ASN A 198 32.87 24.76 -11.68
CA ASN A 198 32.58 24.02 -10.45
C ASN A 198 31.78 22.74 -10.71
N PRO A 199 31.82 21.73 -9.82
CA PRO A 199 30.89 20.59 -9.89
C PRO A 199 29.44 21.04 -10.04
N GLY A 200 28.76 20.42 -11.01
CA GLY A 200 27.38 20.69 -11.35
C GLY A 200 26.41 20.18 -10.28
N LYS A 201 25.21 20.79 -10.27
CA LYS A 201 24.13 20.43 -9.36
C LYS A 201 22.93 19.91 -10.16
N THR A 202 22.38 18.79 -9.73
CA THR A 202 21.07 18.30 -10.18
C THR A 202 20.25 17.82 -9.00
N ARG A 203 18.94 18.06 -9.04
CA ARG A 203 18.00 17.52 -8.07
C ARG A 203 17.47 16.20 -8.61
N ILE A 204 17.73 15.12 -7.90
CA ILE A 204 17.15 13.81 -8.17
C ILE A 204 15.86 13.69 -7.37
N SER A 205 14.76 13.36 -8.03
CA SER A 205 13.45 13.15 -7.41
C SER A 205 12.90 11.79 -7.82
N TRP A 206 12.36 11.05 -6.86
CA TRP A 206 11.89 9.69 -7.09
C TRP A 206 10.66 9.34 -6.24
N ASN A 207 9.94 8.32 -6.69
CA ASN A 207 8.85 7.66 -5.97
C ASN A 207 8.84 6.17 -6.31
N GLY A 208 8.56 5.32 -5.33
CA GLY A 208 8.31 3.89 -5.51
C GLY A 208 9.49 2.99 -5.17
N GLY A 209 10.55 3.48 -4.53
CA GLY A 209 11.72 2.63 -4.26
C GLY A 209 12.96 3.35 -3.75
N THR A 210 14.09 2.63 -3.76
CA THR A 210 15.40 3.11 -3.32
C THR A 210 16.27 3.48 -4.51
N VAL A 211 17.09 4.52 -4.38
CA VAL A 211 17.92 5.05 -5.46
C VAL A 211 19.39 4.72 -5.22
N TYR A 212 20.03 4.16 -6.24
CA TYR A 212 21.46 3.92 -6.32
C TYR A 212 22.07 4.76 -7.45
N VAL A 213 23.37 5.00 -7.39
CA VAL A 213 24.10 5.72 -8.43
C VAL A 213 25.41 5.04 -8.77
N SER A 214 25.72 5.00 -10.07
CA SER A 214 26.97 4.47 -10.63
C SER A 214 27.65 5.52 -11.48
N MET A 215 28.92 5.80 -11.19
CA MET A 215 29.76 6.71 -11.99
C MET A 215 30.54 5.94 -13.04
N ASN A 216 30.44 6.33 -14.32
CA ASN A 216 31.19 5.77 -15.45
C ASN A 216 31.12 4.23 -15.55
N GLY A 217 29.96 3.65 -15.24
CA GLY A 217 29.76 2.19 -15.25
C GLY A 217 30.44 1.42 -14.11
N GLY A 218 30.97 2.12 -13.10
CA GLY A 218 31.56 1.51 -11.92
C GLY A 218 30.53 0.84 -10.99
N LYS A 219 31.00 0.39 -9.82
CA LYS A 219 30.12 -0.17 -8.79
C LYS A 219 29.11 0.88 -8.34
N GLU A 220 27.85 0.50 -8.24
CA GLU A 220 26.82 1.38 -7.72
C GLU A 220 26.90 1.52 -6.21
N VAL A 221 26.47 2.68 -5.72
CA VAL A 221 26.40 3.02 -4.30
C VAL A 221 25.03 3.57 -3.96
N LEU A 222 24.58 3.36 -2.72
CA LEU A 222 23.31 3.87 -2.24
C LEU A 222 23.31 5.40 -2.29
N PHE A 223 22.34 5.97 -2.98
CA PHE A 223 22.12 7.42 -3.05
C PHE A 223 21.02 7.87 -2.08
N ALA A 224 19.91 7.11 -2.01
CA ALA A 224 18.81 7.33 -1.08
C ALA A 224 17.99 6.05 -0.85
N ASP A 225 17.50 5.84 0.37
CA ASP A 225 16.84 4.62 0.84
C ASP A 225 15.36 4.82 1.21
N LEU A 226 14.87 6.06 1.22
CA LEU A 226 13.44 6.33 1.37
C LEU A 226 12.69 5.98 0.08
N ARG A 227 11.49 5.38 0.21
CA ARG A 227 10.62 5.00 -0.91
C ARG A 227 10.32 6.16 -1.87
N GLU A 228 10.20 7.36 -1.34
CA GLU A 228 9.98 8.58 -2.10
C GLU A 228 10.86 9.70 -1.55
N GLY A 229 11.22 10.64 -2.41
CA GLY A 229 11.99 11.78 -1.97
C GLY A 229 12.58 12.63 -3.09
N SER A 230 13.29 13.66 -2.66
CA SER A 230 14.08 14.52 -3.53
C SER A 230 15.39 14.89 -2.84
N LYS A 231 16.51 14.70 -3.53
CA LYS A 231 17.86 14.92 -2.99
C LYS A 231 18.74 15.61 -4.02
N MET A 232 19.49 16.61 -3.57
CA MET A 232 20.43 17.34 -4.41
C MET A 232 21.73 16.53 -4.57
N ALA A 233 22.15 16.30 -5.80
CA ALA A 233 23.49 15.83 -6.15
C ALA A 233 24.31 17.03 -6.63
N SER A 234 25.21 17.52 -5.78
CA SER A 234 26.02 18.73 -6.04
C SER A 234 27.47 18.43 -6.46
N TRP A 235 27.70 17.23 -7.00
CA TRP A 235 29.02 16.67 -7.26
C TRP A 235 29.17 16.15 -8.71
N ILE A 236 28.33 16.63 -9.64
CA ILE A 236 28.32 16.16 -11.03
C ILE A 236 29.50 16.79 -11.80
N LEU A 237 30.51 16.00 -12.14
CA LEU A 237 31.70 16.46 -12.86
C LEU A 237 31.49 16.47 -14.38
N ALA A 238 32.12 17.43 -15.07
CA ALA A 238 32.18 17.43 -16.53
C ALA A 238 33.02 16.25 -17.03
N GLY A 239 32.63 15.65 -18.16
CA GLY A 239 33.31 14.46 -18.72
C GLY A 239 33.00 13.14 -18.00
N ALA A 240 32.21 13.17 -16.91
CA ALA A 240 31.70 11.98 -16.23
C ALA A 240 30.22 11.74 -16.55
N SER A 241 29.81 10.48 -16.45
CA SER A 241 28.43 10.02 -16.59
C SER A 241 27.98 9.35 -15.29
N TYR A 242 26.78 9.69 -14.81
CA TYR A 242 26.21 9.16 -13.59
C TYR A 242 24.87 8.50 -13.89
N GLU A 243 24.79 7.17 -13.80
CA GLU A 243 23.53 6.44 -13.96
C GLU A 243 22.87 6.28 -12.59
N PHE A 244 21.74 6.95 -12.38
CA PHE A 244 20.87 6.76 -11.23
C PHE A 244 19.88 5.64 -11.55
N ARG A 245 19.68 4.73 -10.60
CA ARG A 245 18.83 3.54 -10.72
C ARG A 245 17.88 3.50 -9.55
N LEU A 246 16.59 3.34 -9.83
CA LEU A 246 15.53 3.14 -8.86
C LEU A 246 15.21 1.65 -8.79
N TYR A 247 15.29 1.08 -7.61
CA TYR A 247 14.94 -0.32 -7.35
C TYR A 247 13.77 -0.43 -6.39
N ASN A 248 13.09 -1.58 -6.40
CA ASN A 248 12.13 -1.92 -5.34
C ASN A 248 12.79 -1.96 -3.94
N SER A 249 11.99 -2.04 -2.88
CA SER A 249 12.49 -1.97 -1.48
C SER A 249 13.58 -2.99 -1.17
N ASP A 250 13.49 -4.18 -1.76
CA ASP A 250 14.37 -5.30 -1.46
C ASP A 250 15.58 -5.35 -2.41
N HIS A 251 15.71 -4.35 -3.29
CA HIS A 251 16.79 -4.20 -4.26
C HIS A 251 16.96 -5.41 -5.21
N THR A 252 15.85 -6.00 -5.65
CA THR A 252 15.84 -7.17 -6.55
C THR A 252 15.33 -6.85 -7.96
N GLU A 253 14.59 -5.75 -8.14
CA GLU A 253 13.95 -5.36 -9.40
C GLU A 253 14.30 -3.90 -9.74
N LEU A 254 14.85 -3.68 -10.93
CA LEU A 254 15.14 -2.34 -11.46
C LEU A 254 13.85 -1.72 -12.04
N LEU A 255 13.37 -0.65 -11.41
CA LEU A 255 12.10 0.00 -11.75
C LEU A 255 12.27 1.14 -12.75
N ALA A 256 13.34 1.92 -12.61
CA ALA A 256 13.66 3.02 -13.52
C ALA A 256 15.16 3.32 -13.49
N LYS A 257 15.67 3.94 -14.55
CA LYS A 257 17.02 4.47 -14.55
C LYS A 257 17.10 5.75 -15.38
N LEU A 258 18.01 6.64 -15.01
CA LEU A 258 18.35 7.82 -15.81
C LEU A 258 19.85 8.09 -15.75
N THR A 259 20.36 8.69 -16.81
CA THR A 259 21.75 9.14 -16.87
C THR A 259 21.79 10.65 -16.72
N VAL A 260 22.61 11.12 -15.78
CA VAL A 260 22.96 12.53 -15.62
C VAL A 260 24.37 12.74 -16.13
N SER A 261 24.54 13.73 -16.99
CA SER A 261 25.82 14.27 -17.39
C SER A 261 25.83 15.79 -17.21
N LYS A 262 27.02 16.36 -17.18
CA LYS A 262 27.22 17.81 -17.26
C LYS A 262 27.75 18.14 -18.66
N THR A 263 27.10 19.10 -19.32
CA THR A 263 27.52 19.57 -20.63
C THR A 263 28.89 20.22 -20.53
N THR A 264 29.80 19.87 -21.44
CA THR A 264 31.08 20.59 -21.64
C THR A 264 30.81 21.89 -22.40
N GLN A 265 31.57 22.94 -22.10
CA GLN A 265 31.53 24.18 -22.89
C GLN A 265 31.87 23.93 -24.35
#